data_AF-A0A0Q7D5L1-F1
#
_entry.id   AF-A0A0Q7D5L1-F1
#
_cell.length_a   1.000
_cell.length_b   1.000
_cell.length_c   1.000
_cell.angle_alpha   90.00
_cell.angle_beta   90.00
_cell.angle_gamma   90.00
#
_symmetry.space_group_name_H-M   'P 1'
#
loop_
_entity.id
_entity.type
_entity.pdbx_description
1 polymer ?
#
loop_
_entity_poly.entity_id
_entity_poly.type
_entity_poly.pdbx_seq_one_letter_code
_entity_poly.pdbx_strand_id
1 'polypeptide(L)'
;MEKVELAGLATEDAAQAQSKGALHLYLWFAARGTFVWAVSTLVLRLLPSAWVDRPAWTLLITGLISATGLVVATLLFLRKIDQRHRLAALVSFVAPQMVLDAAVTVFFTHVLPNFPPDHAPLFGAFVLWAYAVMLTTAVIATRPRVG
;
A
#
# COMPACT_ATOMS: atom_id res chain seq x y z
N MET A 1 -33.53 -29.81 21.69
CA MET A 1 -32.21 -30.09 21.09
C MET A 1 -32.11 -29.42 19.72
N GLU A 2 -33.09 -29.65 18.83
CA GLU A 2 -33.19 -29.07 17.47
C GLU A 2 -32.98 -27.54 17.36
N LYS A 3 -33.58 -26.74 18.26
CA LYS A 3 -33.43 -25.26 18.25
C LYS A 3 -32.00 -24.77 18.55
N VAL A 4 -31.24 -25.51 19.33
CA VAL A 4 -29.85 -25.13 19.70
C VAL A 4 -28.90 -25.45 18.55
N GLU A 5 -29.16 -26.56 17.85
CA GLU A 5 -28.40 -26.99 16.67
C GLU A 5 -28.63 -26.05 15.48
N LEU A 6 -29.89 -25.66 15.23
CA LEU A 6 -30.25 -24.66 14.21
C LEU A 6 -29.65 -23.28 14.48
N ALA A 7 -29.57 -22.88 15.76
CA ALA A 7 -28.93 -21.62 16.15
C ALA A 7 -27.41 -21.65 15.94
N GLY A 8 -26.76 -22.80 16.23
CA GLY A 8 -25.33 -23.01 15.99
C GLY A 8 -24.97 -22.88 14.51
N LEU A 9 -25.70 -23.59 13.64
CA LEU A 9 -25.49 -23.55 12.19
C LEU A 9 -25.64 -22.13 11.62
N ALA A 10 -26.68 -21.39 12.04
CA ALA A 10 -26.89 -20.02 11.60
C ALA A 10 -25.76 -19.07 12.05
N THR A 11 -25.18 -19.29 13.23
CA THR A 11 -24.03 -18.49 13.70
C THR A 11 -22.74 -18.82 12.96
N GLU A 12 -22.51 -20.08 12.62
CA GLU A 12 -21.36 -20.51 11.82
C GLU A 12 -21.44 -19.97 10.40
N ASP A 13 -22.59 -20.05 9.75
CA ASP A 13 -22.83 -19.50 8.40
C ASP A 13 -22.62 -17.98 8.36
N ALA A 14 -23.12 -17.26 9.36
CA ALA A 14 -22.93 -15.82 9.48
C ALA A 14 -21.46 -15.45 9.68
N ALA A 15 -20.73 -16.18 10.52
CA ALA A 15 -19.30 -15.98 10.75
C ALA A 15 -18.48 -16.29 9.48
N GLN A 16 -18.83 -17.33 8.74
CA GLN A 16 -18.16 -17.71 7.50
C GLN A 16 -18.41 -16.71 6.37
N ALA A 17 -19.64 -16.20 6.25
CA ALA A 17 -20.00 -15.15 5.29
C ALA A 17 -19.26 -13.83 5.59
N GLN A 18 -19.18 -13.44 6.87
CA GLN A 18 -18.41 -12.26 7.30
C GLN A 18 -16.91 -12.42 7.02
N SER A 19 -16.35 -13.61 7.28
CA SER A 19 -14.95 -13.93 7.01
C SER A 19 -14.62 -13.87 5.51
N LYS A 20 -15.46 -14.48 4.65
CA LYS A 20 -15.30 -14.39 3.19
C LYS A 20 -15.40 -12.95 2.67
N GLY A 21 -16.33 -12.16 3.22
CA GLY A 21 -16.47 -10.75 2.90
C GLY A 21 -15.23 -9.93 3.25
N ALA A 22 -14.65 -10.17 4.43
CA ALA A 22 -13.41 -9.52 4.86
C ALA A 22 -12.20 -9.95 4.00
N LEU A 23 -12.09 -11.23 3.67
CA LEU A 23 -11.00 -11.73 2.83
C LEU A 23 -11.05 -11.14 1.42
N HIS A 24 -12.24 -11.06 0.82
CA HIS A 24 -12.42 -10.40 -0.48
C HIS A 24 -12.05 -8.91 -0.43
N LEU A 25 -12.42 -8.21 0.67
CA LEU A 25 -12.03 -6.82 0.90
C LEU A 25 -10.50 -6.69 0.92
N TYR A 26 -9.80 -7.52 1.71
CA TYR A 26 -8.34 -7.48 1.85
C TYR A 26 -7.62 -7.81 0.55
N LEU A 27 -8.07 -8.84 -0.18
CA LEU A 27 -7.53 -9.20 -1.49
C LEU A 27 -7.69 -8.06 -2.50
N TRP A 28 -8.84 -7.39 -2.47
CA TRP A 28 -9.08 -6.24 -3.34
C TRP A 28 -8.18 -5.05 -3.01
N PHE A 29 -7.89 -4.81 -1.73
CA PHE A 29 -6.89 -3.83 -1.31
C PHE A 29 -5.47 -4.21 -1.73
N ALA A 30 -5.08 -5.48 -1.56
CA ALA A 30 -3.79 -5.98 -2.01
C ALA A 30 -3.61 -5.79 -3.53
N ALA A 31 -4.61 -6.19 -4.32
CA ALA A 31 -4.60 -6.03 -5.77
C ALA A 31 -4.46 -4.55 -6.19
N ARG A 32 -5.15 -3.63 -5.50
CA ARG A 32 -4.99 -2.19 -5.75
C ARG A 32 -3.62 -1.66 -5.37
N GLY A 33 -3.08 -2.06 -4.22
CA GLY A 33 -1.74 -1.67 -3.79
C GLY A 33 -0.70 -2.10 -4.81
N THR A 34 -0.75 -3.35 -5.24
CA THR A 34 0.08 -3.89 -6.31
C THR A 34 -0.11 -3.14 -7.63
N PHE A 35 -1.34 -2.80 -8.01
CA PHE A 35 -1.59 -2.02 -9.23
C PHE A 35 -0.97 -0.62 -9.17
N VAL A 36 -1.14 0.09 -8.05
CA VAL A 36 -0.55 1.43 -7.87
C VAL A 36 0.97 1.37 -7.86
N TRP A 37 1.55 0.34 -7.23
CA TRP A 37 2.98 0.07 -7.31
C TRP A 37 3.43 -0.18 -8.76
N ALA A 38 2.72 -1.03 -9.51
CA ALA A 38 3.08 -1.37 -10.88
C ALA A 38 3.06 -0.15 -11.80
N VAL A 39 2.03 0.70 -11.67
CA VAL A 39 1.94 1.97 -12.41
C VAL A 39 3.07 2.92 -12.02
N SER A 40 3.34 3.08 -10.73
CA SER A 40 4.42 3.95 -10.25
C SER A 40 5.79 3.50 -10.77
N THR A 41 6.08 2.20 -10.66
CA THR A 41 7.32 1.60 -11.17
C THR A 41 7.42 1.71 -12.68
N LEU A 42 6.31 1.55 -13.42
CA LEU A 42 6.30 1.73 -14.86
C LEU A 42 6.57 3.19 -15.27
N VAL A 43 6.00 4.16 -14.56
CA VAL A 43 6.27 5.59 -14.79
C VAL A 43 7.74 5.91 -14.55
N LEU A 44 8.32 5.42 -13.46
CA LEU A 44 9.75 5.58 -13.18
C LEU A 44 10.61 4.90 -14.25
N ARG A 45 10.20 3.71 -14.71
CA ARG A 45 10.91 2.99 -15.76
C ARG A 45 10.83 3.71 -17.11
N LEU A 46 9.72 4.36 -17.44
CA LEU A 46 9.55 5.09 -18.69
C LEU A 46 10.05 6.55 -18.62
N LEU A 47 10.52 6.99 -17.45
CA LEU A 47 11.08 8.33 -17.29
C LEU A 47 12.32 8.47 -18.19
N PRO A 48 12.40 9.52 -19.04
CA PRO A 48 13.56 9.73 -19.89
C PRO A 48 14.82 9.92 -19.03
N SER A 49 15.93 9.28 -19.40
CA SER A 49 17.22 9.39 -18.69
C SER A 49 17.67 10.85 -18.50
N ALA A 50 17.36 11.73 -19.46
CA ALA A 50 17.64 13.17 -19.38
C ALA A 50 16.95 13.89 -18.20
N TRP A 51 15.87 13.34 -17.64
CA TRP A 51 15.23 13.84 -16.43
C TRP A 51 15.85 13.27 -15.15
N VAL A 52 16.52 12.12 -15.25
CA VAL A 52 17.16 11.42 -14.14
C VAL A 52 18.57 11.96 -13.87
N ASP A 53 19.28 12.42 -14.90
CA ASP A 53 20.58 13.10 -14.78
C ASP A 53 20.48 14.54 -14.21
N ARG A 54 19.25 15.06 -14.04
CA ARG A 54 19.00 16.34 -13.36
C ARG A 54 19.19 16.14 -11.85
N PRO A 55 19.65 17.16 -11.10
CA PRO A 55 20.00 17.01 -9.70
C PRO A 55 18.85 16.40 -8.87
N ALA A 56 19.22 15.58 -7.88
CA ALA A 56 18.37 14.65 -7.12
C ALA A 56 17.04 15.25 -6.58
N TRP A 57 16.94 16.56 -6.46
CA TRP A 57 15.72 17.28 -6.05
C TRP A 57 14.53 17.07 -7.01
N THR A 58 14.77 16.89 -8.31
CA THR A 58 13.69 16.72 -9.30
C THR A 58 12.99 15.37 -9.16
N LEU A 59 13.76 14.30 -8.91
CA LEU A 59 13.26 12.95 -8.61
C LEU A 59 12.58 12.88 -7.26
N LEU A 60 13.11 13.61 -6.27
CA LEU A 60 12.49 13.77 -4.96
C LEU A 60 11.12 14.46 -5.07
N ILE A 61 10.96 15.45 -5.94
CA ILE A 61 9.67 16.15 -6.11
C ILE A 61 8.62 15.30 -6.82
N THR A 62 8.98 14.59 -7.89
CA THR A 62 8.03 13.67 -8.56
C THR A 62 7.68 12.48 -7.67
N GLY A 63 8.65 11.98 -6.90
CA GLY A 63 8.42 11.01 -5.83
C GLY A 63 7.49 11.56 -4.76
N LEU A 64 7.75 12.77 -4.25
CA LEU A 64 6.95 13.43 -3.22
C LEU A 64 5.50 13.62 -3.66
N ILE A 65 5.26 14.06 -4.90
CA ILE A 65 3.91 14.23 -5.45
C ILE A 65 3.19 12.87 -5.56
N SER A 66 3.89 11.83 -6.01
CA SER A 66 3.33 10.48 -6.16
C SER A 66 3.03 9.83 -4.80
N ALA A 67 3.92 9.99 -3.82
CA ALA A 67 3.74 9.51 -2.45
C ALA A 67 2.62 10.29 -1.73
N THR A 68 2.51 11.60 -1.95
CA THR A 68 1.42 12.41 -1.39
C THR A 68 0.07 11.99 -1.99
N GLY A 69 0.02 11.70 -3.29
CA GLY A 69 -1.15 11.12 -3.95
C GLY A 69 -1.55 9.76 -3.36
N LEU A 70 -0.56 8.90 -3.09
CA LEU A 70 -0.78 7.60 -2.45
C LEU A 70 -1.33 7.75 -1.02
N VAL A 71 -0.76 8.66 -0.23
CA VAL A 71 -1.20 8.96 1.14
C VAL A 71 -2.63 9.53 1.16
N VAL A 72 -2.93 10.47 0.26
CA VAL A 72 -4.29 11.06 0.13
C VAL A 72 -5.30 10.01 -0.32
N ALA A 73 -4.94 9.15 -1.28
CA ALA A 73 -5.80 8.05 -1.72
C ALA A 73 -6.07 7.08 -0.56
N THR A 74 -5.02 6.66 0.15
CA THR A 74 -5.12 5.79 1.33
C THR A 74 -6.03 6.39 2.40
N LEU A 75 -5.89 7.69 2.69
CA LEU A 75 -6.74 8.42 3.64
C LEU A 75 -8.22 8.49 3.20
N LEU A 76 -8.48 8.74 1.92
CA LEU A 76 -9.84 8.77 1.37
C LEU A 76 -10.50 7.38 1.40
N PHE A 77 -9.73 6.32 1.17
CA PHE A 77 -10.22 4.94 1.24
C PHE A 77 -10.50 4.48 2.67
N LEU A 78 -9.62 4.80 3.63
CA LEU A 78 -9.80 4.46 5.05
C LEU A 78 -11.10 5.05 5.63
N ARG A 79 -11.54 6.20 5.12
CA ARG A 79 -12.75 6.88 5.61
C ARG A 79 -14.05 6.08 5.36
N LYS A 80 -14.07 5.19 4.37
CA LYS A 80 -15.25 4.37 4.01
C LYS A 80 -15.28 2.99 4.67
N ILE A 81 -14.19 2.56 5.29
CA ILE A 81 -14.07 1.23 5.91
C ILE A 81 -14.43 1.32 7.39
N ASP A 82 -15.12 0.30 7.90
CA ASP A 82 -15.35 0.11 9.33
C ASP A 82 -14.01 0.08 10.09
N GLN A 83 -13.94 0.74 11.25
CA GLN A 83 -12.75 0.86 12.10
C GLN A 83 -12.06 -0.49 12.33
N ARG A 84 -12.85 -1.57 12.49
CA ARG A 84 -12.35 -2.93 12.72
C ARG A 84 -11.50 -3.50 11.58
N HIS A 85 -11.76 -3.10 10.33
CA HIS A 85 -11.10 -3.65 9.14
C HIS A 85 -10.05 -2.70 8.56
N ARG A 86 -9.95 -1.45 9.06
CA ARG A 86 -9.05 -0.42 8.53
C ARG A 86 -7.58 -0.81 8.57
N LEU A 87 -7.11 -1.31 9.71
CA LEU A 87 -5.71 -1.69 9.88
C LEU A 87 -5.36 -2.86 8.95
N ALA A 88 -6.20 -3.90 8.93
CA ALA A 88 -5.98 -5.07 8.08
C ALA A 88 -6.02 -4.69 6.59
N ALA A 89 -6.99 -3.88 6.15
CA ALA A 89 -7.05 -3.39 4.78
C ALA A 89 -5.83 -2.55 4.37
N LEU A 90 -5.34 -1.70 5.28
CA LEU A 90 -4.11 -0.93 5.06
C LEU A 90 -2.90 -1.87 4.93
N VAL A 91 -2.72 -2.80 5.86
CA VAL A 91 -1.60 -3.74 5.82
C VAL A 91 -1.66 -4.56 4.54
N SER A 92 -2.83 -5.04 4.13
CA SER A 92 -3.01 -5.77 2.86
C SER A 92 -2.69 -4.92 1.63
N PHE A 93 -2.97 -3.61 1.67
CA PHE A 93 -2.58 -2.69 0.59
C PHE A 93 -1.07 -2.50 0.52
N VAL A 94 -0.43 -2.26 1.67
CA VAL A 94 0.98 -1.84 1.79
C VAL A 94 1.98 -3.00 1.71
N ALA A 95 1.69 -4.11 2.38
CA ALA A 95 2.60 -5.24 2.49
C ALA A 95 3.11 -5.79 1.13
N PRO A 96 2.27 -6.02 0.11
CA PRO A 96 2.76 -6.49 -1.17
C PRO A 96 3.66 -5.45 -1.86
N GLN A 97 3.37 -4.15 -1.69
CA GLN A 97 4.20 -3.08 -2.25
C GLN A 97 5.59 -3.07 -1.59
N MET A 98 5.67 -3.24 -0.27
CA MET A 98 6.95 -3.27 0.45
C MET A 98 7.85 -4.41 -0.04
N VAL A 99 7.28 -5.59 -0.26
CA VAL A 99 8.01 -6.76 -0.78
C VAL A 99 8.51 -6.49 -2.20
N LEU A 100 7.65 -5.90 -3.04
CA LEU A 100 8.01 -5.59 -4.42
C LEU A 100 9.08 -4.50 -4.48
N ASP A 101 9.00 -3.45 -3.66
CA ASP A 101 10.03 -2.40 -3.59
C ASP A 101 11.37 -2.91 -3.07
N ALA A 102 11.36 -3.87 -2.14
CA ALA A 102 12.58 -4.56 -1.74
C ALA A 102 13.21 -5.31 -2.93
N ALA A 103 12.39 -5.98 -3.76
CA ALA A 103 12.87 -6.61 -4.98
C ALA A 103 13.39 -5.58 -6.00
N VAL A 104 12.71 -4.43 -6.18
CA VAL A 104 13.22 -3.32 -7.01
C VAL A 104 14.57 -2.83 -6.49
N THR A 105 14.74 -2.71 -5.19
CA THR A 105 16.00 -2.23 -4.58
C THR A 105 17.14 -3.23 -4.83
N VAL A 106 16.89 -4.54 -4.74
CA VAL A 106 17.89 -5.59 -5.02
C VAL A 106 18.23 -5.65 -6.51
N PHE A 107 17.23 -5.54 -7.38
CA PHE A 107 17.38 -5.62 -8.84
C PHE A 107 17.33 -4.25 -9.53
N PHE A 108 17.80 -3.20 -8.85
CA PHE A 108 17.56 -1.80 -9.22
C PHE A 108 17.94 -1.49 -10.66
N THR A 109 19.13 -1.88 -11.09
CA THR A 109 19.61 -1.64 -12.47
C THR A 109 18.88 -2.45 -13.53
N HIS A 110 18.23 -3.55 -13.15
CA HIS A 110 17.44 -4.38 -14.06
C HIS A 110 16.00 -3.86 -14.20
N VAL A 111 15.41 -3.40 -13.09
CA VAL A 111 14.03 -2.88 -13.06
C VAL A 111 13.97 -1.43 -13.54
N LEU A 112 14.95 -0.62 -13.14
CA LEU A 112 15.10 0.80 -13.46
C LEU A 112 16.43 1.06 -14.20
N PRO A 113 16.59 0.53 -15.43
CA PRO A 113 17.84 0.67 -16.19
C PRO A 113 18.14 2.11 -16.60
N ASN A 114 17.14 2.99 -16.60
CA ASN A 114 17.29 4.40 -16.91
C ASN A 114 17.88 5.22 -15.75
N PHE A 115 18.05 4.61 -14.57
CA PHE A 115 18.61 5.27 -13.39
C PHE A 115 20.08 4.89 -13.18
N PRO A 116 20.94 5.87 -12.81
CA PRO A 116 22.30 5.56 -12.42
C PRO A 116 22.32 4.65 -11.18
N PRO A 117 23.22 3.65 -11.12
CA PRO A 117 23.27 2.68 -10.02
C PRO A 117 23.47 3.34 -8.64
N ASP A 118 24.15 4.49 -8.60
CA ASP A 118 24.39 5.26 -7.38
C ASP A 118 23.12 5.82 -6.73
N HIS A 119 21.97 5.78 -7.43
CA HIS A 119 20.68 6.24 -6.92
C HIS A 119 19.89 5.16 -6.17
N ALA A 120 20.35 3.90 -6.18
CA ALA A 120 19.65 2.81 -5.48
C ALA A 120 19.47 3.07 -3.96
N PRO A 121 20.46 3.60 -3.21
CA PRO A 121 20.27 3.93 -1.80
C PRO A 121 19.26 5.06 -1.58
N LEU A 122 19.22 6.06 -2.48
CA LEU A 122 18.26 7.17 -2.41
C LEU A 122 16.83 6.68 -2.66
N PHE A 123 16.65 5.76 -3.61
CA PHE A 123 15.37 5.09 -3.84
C PHE A 123 14.90 4.33 -2.59
N GLY A 124 15.78 3.50 -2.00
CA GLY A 124 15.45 2.75 -0.79
C GLY A 124 15.07 3.66 0.39
N ALA A 125 15.83 4.74 0.62
CA ALA A 125 15.53 5.72 1.66
C ALA A 125 14.18 6.42 1.42
N PHE A 126 13.88 6.75 0.17
CA PHE A 126 12.61 7.37 -0.22
C PHE A 126 11.41 6.44 0.00
N VAL A 127 11.54 5.18 -0.39
CA VAL A 127 10.52 4.14 -0.17
C VAL A 127 10.25 3.96 1.33
N LEU A 128 11.30 3.86 2.15
CA LEU A 128 11.18 3.76 3.60
C LEU A 128 10.46 4.98 4.20
N TRP A 129 10.79 6.18 3.73
CA TRP A 129 10.12 7.41 4.16
C TRP A 129 8.63 7.41 3.81
N ALA A 130 8.27 7.03 2.58
CA ALA A 130 6.87 6.96 2.14
C ALA A 130 6.05 5.97 3.00
N TYR A 131 6.62 4.80 3.30
CA TYR A 131 5.98 3.82 4.18
C TYR A 131 5.84 4.34 5.61
N ALA A 132 6.86 5.00 6.15
CA ALA A 132 6.79 5.62 7.47
C ALA A 132 5.64 6.64 7.54
N VAL A 133 5.54 7.56 6.58
CA VAL A 133 4.45 8.55 6.52
C VAL A 133 3.08 7.88 6.42
N MET A 134 2.93 6.88 5.56
CA MET A 134 1.66 6.19 5.36
C MET A 134 1.23 5.41 6.62
N LEU A 135 2.15 4.69 7.27
CA LEU A 135 1.88 3.97 8.51
C LEU A 135 1.56 4.93 9.67
N THR A 136 2.34 6.00 9.86
CA THR A 136 2.06 7.02 10.89
C THR A 136 0.69 7.66 10.67
N THR A 137 0.37 8.02 9.43
CA THR A 137 -0.93 8.60 9.07
C THR A 137 -2.06 7.62 9.37
N ALA A 138 -1.89 6.34 9.04
CA ALA A 138 -2.88 5.33 9.33
C ALA A 138 -3.06 5.12 10.83
N VAL A 139 -1.96 5.02 11.60
CA VAL A 139 -2.02 4.92 13.07
C VAL A 139 -2.81 6.09 13.66
N ILE A 140 -2.57 7.33 13.19
CA ILE A 140 -3.32 8.51 13.64
C ILE A 140 -4.80 8.39 13.26
N ALA A 141 -5.10 7.96 12.03
CA ALA A 141 -6.47 7.86 11.51
C ALA A 141 -7.29 6.70 12.11
N THR A 142 -6.64 5.64 12.60
CA THR A 142 -7.28 4.48 13.26
C THR A 142 -7.38 4.64 14.78
N ARG A 143 -6.89 5.74 15.36
CA ARG A 143 -7.10 5.98 16.80
C ARG A 143 -8.61 6.08 17.09
N PRO A 144 -9.12 5.42 18.14
CA PRO A 144 -10.46 5.66 18.62
C PRO A 144 -10.60 7.15 18.92
N ARG A 145 -11.63 7.80 18.37
CA ARG A 145 -11.99 9.15 18.83
C ARG A 145 -12.50 8.97 20.25
N VAL A 146 -11.68 9.33 21.23
CA VAL A 146 -12.12 9.49 22.61
C VAL A 146 -13.02 10.71 22.59
N GLY A 147 -14.33 10.49 22.72
CA GLY A 147 -15.37 11.50 22.86
C GLY A 147 -16.18 11.15 24.09
#